data_AF-A0A0L0CPX7-F1
#
_entry.id   AF-A0A0L0CPX7-F1
#
_cell.length_a   1.000
_cell.length_b   1.000
_cell.length_c   1.000
_cell.angle_alpha   90.00
_cell.angle_beta   90.00
_cell.angle_gamma   90.00
#
_symmetry.space_group_name_H-M   'P 1'
#
loop_
_entity.id
_entity.type
_entity.pdbx_description
1 polymer ?
#
loop_
_entity_poly.entity_id
_entity_poly.type
_entity_poly.pdbx_seq_one_letter_code
_entity_poly.pdbx_strand_id
1 'polypeptide(L)'
;MTTLPIPSATTIIVKQSLEMFPNVKQFLDALVKDTKIQKRQVGRSFKYSKDIKRMSCHYEYEVFVNYFIQKHLSNQFKIEVIDANVEEILKNPSNYIVDDIMANSIKEHYEIFKDPNTKAMDIIKNIKIVALSSLITNNRRRPKSDYTVNKDNLLEIIDYFQKVPYKSVILKPQLDCDYFTAEADMIFDDEALYVITTSKSESLSLYGSDIALSEIYRTIIHGFGFYKKTGNKIKKIKIYNTLLSVEFSIELKNIDYELFEEVLRRDVAVHGRVELEKRSKLPIPIASRIALTSLDTFPNVKLFFEDLVKDTTIVERQVGRSFQHSKDVKRNRYFSAYEYFVNYFIRKYLSNKYNIDIMDTLTENILNKPSNYIIGKNVILRDLITEHYETFKDPNTKAMDIIKSIKIVSLSSLISARNDIPQSDYTVNEDNLLDIIQYLEKLPYKSVILNPQLDCDYFTADADLIFDDDVIYEIKTSQYKSLSCYESNLPLRRFYLTIIHGFGFYKKSHKKVKKFKIYNPLLGTEFSIELDNIDYELFEETLRQDVAVYSCGQHDYITKLLNTNK
;
A
#
# COMPACT_ATOMS: atom_id res chain seq x y z
N MET A 1 -23.73 -23.56 5.65
CA MET A 1 -23.38 -22.60 4.58
C MET A 1 -22.68 -21.44 5.24
N THR A 2 -21.36 -21.33 5.05
CA THR A 2 -20.55 -20.21 5.54
C THR A 2 -20.80 -19.01 4.64
N THR A 3 -21.27 -17.90 5.22
CA THR A 3 -21.40 -16.60 4.53
C THR A 3 -20.00 -16.10 4.13
N LEU A 4 -19.86 -15.31 3.08
CA LEU A 4 -18.56 -14.74 2.64
C LEU A 4 -18.30 -13.42 3.36
N PRO A 5 -17.03 -13.02 3.59
CA PRO A 5 -16.73 -11.76 4.26
C PRO A 5 -17.28 -10.60 3.42
N ILE A 6 -18.04 -9.75 4.08
CA ILE A 6 -18.74 -8.61 3.49
C ILE A 6 -17.68 -7.55 3.12
N PRO A 7 -17.46 -7.22 1.83
CA PRO A 7 -16.44 -6.24 1.42
C PRO A 7 -16.76 -4.83 1.91
N SER A 8 -15.79 -3.93 2.04
CA SER A 8 -16.13 -2.51 2.28
C SER A 8 -16.69 -1.86 1.00
N ALA A 9 -17.56 -0.85 1.12
CA ALA A 9 -18.03 -0.08 -0.02
C ALA A 9 -16.85 0.51 -0.81
N THR A 10 -15.84 1.06 -0.11
CA THR A 10 -14.61 1.55 -0.72
C THR A 10 -13.93 0.46 -1.55
N THR A 11 -13.85 -0.77 -1.02
CA THR A 11 -13.29 -1.93 -1.74
C THR A 11 -14.04 -2.18 -3.03
N ILE A 12 -15.38 -2.11 -3.07
CA ILE A 12 -16.18 -2.30 -4.29
C ILE A 12 -15.80 -1.28 -5.38
N ILE A 13 -15.37 -0.07 -5.01
CA ILE A 13 -15.25 1.08 -5.92
C ILE A 13 -13.81 1.30 -6.42
N VAL A 14 -12.81 0.67 -5.79
CA VAL A 14 -11.43 0.70 -6.32
C VAL A 14 -11.47 0.21 -7.77
N LYS A 15 -10.74 0.88 -8.67
CA LYS A 15 -10.77 0.59 -10.12
C LYS A 15 -10.64 -0.90 -10.47
N GLN A 16 -9.73 -1.60 -9.78
CA GLN A 16 -9.54 -3.05 -9.93
C GLN A 16 -10.75 -3.87 -9.46
N SER A 17 -11.49 -3.38 -8.46
CA SER A 17 -12.66 -4.03 -7.92
C SER A 17 -13.91 -3.77 -8.76
N LEU A 18 -14.13 -2.58 -9.31
CA LEU A 18 -15.27 -2.36 -10.22
C LEU A 18 -15.18 -3.21 -11.49
N GLU A 19 -13.97 -3.60 -11.91
CA GLU A 19 -13.77 -4.62 -12.95
C GLU A 19 -14.22 -6.02 -12.49
N MET A 20 -14.22 -6.28 -11.17
CA MET A 20 -14.75 -7.50 -10.55
C MET A 20 -16.26 -7.44 -10.25
N PHE A 21 -16.87 -6.25 -10.27
CA PHE A 21 -18.32 -6.03 -10.14
C PHE A 21 -18.87 -5.36 -11.42
N PRO A 22 -18.82 -6.05 -12.59
CA PRO A 22 -19.11 -5.44 -13.87
C PRO A 22 -20.57 -4.99 -14.02
N ASN A 23 -21.53 -5.71 -13.41
CA ASN A 23 -22.94 -5.33 -13.47
C ASN A 23 -23.22 -4.13 -12.57
N VAL A 24 -22.61 -4.06 -11.38
CA VAL A 24 -22.66 -2.88 -10.49
C VAL A 24 -22.08 -1.67 -11.21
N LYS A 25 -20.91 -1.83 -11.84
CA LYS A 25 -20.29 -0.75 -12.63
C LYS A 25 -21.21 -0.29 -13.75
N GLN A 26 -21.78 -1.21 -14.53
CA GLN A 26 -22.70 -0.87 -15.62
C GLN A 26 -23.95 -0.14 -15.14
N PHE A 27 -24.52 -0.57 -14.00
CA PHE A 27 -25.65 0.11 -13.38
C PHE A 27 -25.29 1.54 -12.97
N LEU A 28 -24.16 1.73 -12.30
CA LEU A 28 -23.69 3.04 -11.85
C LEU A 28 -23.32 3.96 -13.02
N ASP A 29 -22.70 3.43 -14.07
CA ASP A 29 -22.42 4.13 -15.33
C ASP A 29 -23.71 4.66 -15.97
N ALA A 30 -24.73 3.80 -16.10
CA ALA A 30 -26.03 4.19 -16.66
C ALA A 30 -26.72 5.26 -15.81
N LEU A 31 -26.75 5.07 -14.50
CA LEU A 31 -27.34 6.01 -13.56
C LEU A 31 -26.67 7.39 -13.63
N VAL A 32 -25.34 7.43 -13.62
CA VAL A 32 -24.60 8.71 -13.68
C VAL A 32 -24.75 9.39 -15.03
N LYS A 33 -24.81 8.63 -16.13
CA LYS A 33 -25.03 9.18 -17.49
C LYS A 33 -26.34 9.96 -17.60
N ASP A 34 -27.39 9.48 -16.93
CA ASP A 34 -28.72 10.08 -16.98
C ASP A 34 -28.94 11.16 -15.91
N THR A 35 -27.94 11.38 -15.02
CA THR A 35 -28.07 12.30 -13.90
C THR A 35 -27.48 13.68 -14.20
N LYS A 36 -28.27 14.74 -14.00
CA LYS A 36 -27.81 16.12 -14.11
C LYS A 36 -27.01 16.53 -12.87
N ILE A 37 -25.72 16.79 -13.04
CA ILE A 37 -24.85 17.33 -11.99
C ILE A 37 -24.92 18.86 -12.01
N GLN A 38 -25.32 19.47 -10.90
CA GLN A 38 -25.31 20.92 -10.69
C GLN A 38 -24.05 21.32 -9.93
N LYS A 39 -23.26 22.23 -10.51
CA LYS A 39 -22.08 22.83 -9.86
C LYS A 39 -22.45 24.21 -9.34
N ARG A 40 -22.17 24.49 -8.07
CA ARG A 40 -22.38 25.80 -7.46
C ARG A 40 -21.09 26.26 -6.76
N GLN A 41 -20.65 27.47 -7.06
CA GLN A 41 -19.63 28.14 -6.26
C GLN A 41 -20.27 28.58 -4.94
N VAL A 42 -19.71 28.15 -3.81
CA VAL A 42 -20.28 28.40 -2.47
C VAL A 42 -19.37 29.24 -1.56
N GLY A 43 -18.15 29.53 -1.99
CA GLY A 43 -17.21 30.42 -1.30
C GLY A 43 -16.05 30.83 -2.21
N ARG A 44 -14.95 31.36 -1.66
CA ARG A 44 -13.72 31.60 -2.45
C ARG A 44 -12.80 30.37 -2.35
N SER A 45 -12.01 30.13 -3.39
CA SER A 45 -11.01 29.04 -3.34
C SER A 45 -10.00 29.30 -2.23
N PHE A 46 -9.64 28.24 -1.50
CA PHE A 46 -8.76 28.35 -0.35
C PHE A 46 -7.33 28.72 -0.74
N LYS A 47 -6.76 29.69 -0.02
CA LYS A 47 -5.34 30.03 -0.13
C LYS A 47 -4.54 29.08 0.75
N TYR A 48 -3.84 28.12 0.14
CA TYR A 48 -2.92 27.25 0.87
C TYR A 48 -1.61 27.96 1.24
N SER A 49 -1.08 27.62 2.42
CA SER A 49 0.32 27.85 2.73
C SER A 49 1.21 27.08 1.74
N LYS A 50 2.44 27.54 1.52
CA LYS A 50 3.42 26.87 0.64
C LYS A 50 3.66 25.40 1.05
N ASP A 51 3.44 25.07 2.33
CA ASP A 51 3.67 23.76 2.89
C ASP A 51 2.61 22.73 2.49
N ILE A 52 1.33 23.12 2.41
CA ILE A 52 0.27 22.20 1.92
C ILE A 52 0.32 22.05 0.39
N LYS A 53 0.83 23.07 -0.33
CA LYS A 53 1.07 22.97 -1.78
C LYS A 53 2.13 21.92 -2.12
N ARG A 54 3.11 21.70 -1.24
CA ARG A 54 4.08 20.59 -1.33
C ARG A 54 3.39 19.32 -0.85
N MET A 55 2.92 18.50 -1.79
CA MET A 55 2.10 17.25 -1.73
C MET A 55 2.19 16.29 -0.51
N SER A 56 3.03 16.50 0.50
CA SER A 56 3.26 15.57 1.61
C SER A 56 2.30 15.64 2.81
N CYS A 57 1.31 16.54 2.84
CA CYS A 57 0.32 16.63 3.94
C CYS A 57 -1.13 16.89 3.49
N HIS A 58 -1.42 16.68 2.20
CA HIS A 58 -2.73 17.03 1.62
C HIS A 58 -3.87 16.18 2.19
N TYR A 59 -3.61 14.89 2.39
CA TYR A 59 -4.60 13.95 2.91
C TYR A 59 -4.88 14.17 4.40
N GLU A 60 -3.86 14.48 5.20
CA GLU A 60 -4.03 14.83 6.61
C GLU A 60 -4.87 16.08 6.79
N TYR A 61 -4.70 17.07 5.90
CA TYR A 61 -5.54 18.25 5.86
C TYR A 61 -7.00 17.91 5.48
N GLU A 62 -7.21 17.03 4.52
CA GLU A 62 -8.55 16.55 4.11
C GLU A 62 -9.31 15.91 5.28
N VAL A 63 -8.66 14.95 5.94
CA VAL A 63 -9.23 14.25 7.10
C VAL A 63 -9.53 15.26 8.20
N PHE A 64 -8.61 16.18 8.50
CA PHE A 64 -8.88 17.22 9.49
C PHE A 64 -10.06 18.12 9.14
N VAL A 65 -10.17 18.57 7.88
CA VAL A 65 -11.30 19.42 7.47
C VAL A 65 -12.62 18.67 7.61
N ASN A 66 -12.65 17.38 7.31
CA ASN A 66 -13.82 16.54 7.52
C ASN A 66 -14.23 16.50 9.01
N TYR A 67 -13.31 16.19 9.91
CA TYR A 67 -13.58 16.19 11.36
C TYR A 67 -13.95 17.58 11.88
N PHE A 68 -13.36 18.64 11.34
CA PHE A 68 -13.72 20.01 11.69
C PHE A 68 -15.18 20.33 11.34
N ILE A 69 -15.62 19.93 10.14
CA ILE A 69 -17.01 20.11 9.70
C ILE A 69 -17.94 19.29 10.59
N GLN A 70 -17.62 18.02 10.86
CA GLN A 70 -18.43 17.17 11.74
C GLN A 70 -18.57 17.79 13.13
N LYS A 71 -17.49 18.31 13.71
CA LYS A 71 -17.55 19.00 15.01
C LYS A 71 -18.41 20.26 14.95
N HIS A 72 -18.31 21.04 13.87
CA HIS A 72 -19.12 22.23 13.70
C HIS A 72 -20.62 21.88 13.63
N LEU A 73 -20.97 20.86 12.85
CA LEU A 73 -22.34 20.36 12.72
C LEU A 73 -22.85 19.77 14.03
N SER A 74 -22.04 19.00 14.76
CA SER A 74 -22.35 18.52 16.11
C SER A 74 -22.75 19.67 17.03
N ASN A 75 -22.00 20.78 16.99
CA ASN A 75 -22.32 21.96 17.80
C ASN A 75 -23.57 22.71 17.34
N GLN A 76 -23.81 22.79 16.03
CA GLN A 76 -24.99 23.43 15.43
C GLN A 76 -26.28 22.66 15.72
N PHE A 77 -26.25 21.32 15.58
CA PHE A 77 -27.43 20.45 15.71
C PHE A 77 -27.58 19.83 17.10
N LYS A 78 -26.65 20.09 18.02
CA LYS A 78 -26.65 19.56 19.40
C LYS A 78 -26.65 18.04 19.46
N ILE A 79 -25.79 17.43 18.65
CA ILE A 79 -25.62 15.97 18.57
C ILE A 79 -24.19 15.56 18.91
N GLU A 80 -24.04 14.41 19.55
CA GLU A 80 -22.72 13.83 19.83
C GLU A 80 -22.10 13.24 18.56
N VAL A 81 -20.77 13.32 18.42
CA VAL A 81 -20.04 12.67 17.32
C VAL A 81 -19.45 11.34 17.81
N ILE A 82 -19.99 10.23 17.30
CA ILE A 82 -19.47 8.89 17.59
C ILE A 82 -18.62 8.45 16.39
N ASP A 83 -17.35 8.14 16.64
CA ASP A 83 -16.38 7.72 15.63
C ASP A 83 -15.91 6.29 15.88
N ALA A 84 -16.31 5.37 15.00
CA ALA A 84 -15.97 3.95 15.11
C ALA A 84 -14.45 3.70 15.05
N ASN A 85 -13.69 4.51 14.29
CA ASN A 85 -12.23 4.36 14.22
C ASN A 85 -11.57 4.66 15.56
N VAL A 86 -12.07 5.68 16.27
CA VAL A 86 -11.54 6.03 17.59
C VAL A 86 -11.91 4.95 18.59
N GLU A 87 -13.17 4.51 18.61
CA GLU A 87 -13.62 3.43 19.51
C GLU A 87 -12.83 2.13 19.27
N GLU A 88 -12.52 1.80 18.02
CA GLU A 88 -11.74 0.60 17.67
C GLU A 88 -10.28 0.69 18.16
N ILE A 89 -9.62 1.84 17.97
CA ILE A 89 -8.27 2.09 18.49
C ILE A 89 -8.25 2.01 20.02
N LEU A 90 -9.25 2.58 20.70
CA LEU A 90 -9.32 2.56 22.15
C LEU A 90 -9.62 1.17 22.71
N LYS A 91 -10.38 0.36 21.98
CA LYS A 91 -10.71 -1.02 22.37
C LYS A 91 -9.53 -1.97 22.15
N ASN A 92 -8.78 -1.81 21.06
CA ASN A 92 -7.70 -2.73 20.67
C ASN A 92 -6.43 -1.96 20.21
N PRO A 93 -5.78 -1.19 21.09
CA PRO A 93 -4.63 -0.36 20.68
C PRO A 93 -3.45 -1.17 20.11
N SER A 94 -3.28 -2.42 20.56
CA SER A 94 -2.24 -3.34 20.08
C SER A 94 -2.37 -3.72 18.60
N ASN A 95 -3.54 -3.53 17.98
CA ASN A 95 -3.76 -3.80 16.56
C ASN A 95 -3.24 -2.67 15.66
N TYR A 96 -2.78 -1.55 16.23
CA TYR A 96 -2.36 -0.36 15.50
C TYR A 96 -0.95 0.07 15.89
N ILE A 97 -0.30 0.88 15.05
CA ILE A 97 1.02 1.47 15.33
C ILE A 97 0.86 2.69 16.25
N VAL A 98 0.26 2.46 17.43
CA VAL A 98 -0.08 3.47 18.43
C VAL A 98 0.49 2.99 19.76
N ASP A 99 1.35 3.80 20.38
CA ASP A 99 1.80 3.54 21.75
C ASP A 99 0.73 3.98 22.76
N ASP A 100 0.84 3.53 24.00
CA ASP A 100 -0.12 3.86 25.07
C ASP A 100 -0.25 5.38 25.29
N ILE A 101 0.82 6.14 25.05
CA ILE A 101 0.83 7.60 25.17
C ILE A 101 -0.10 8.22 24.12
N MET A 102 0.01 7.78 22.87
CA MET A 102 -0.82 8.24 21.77
C MET A 102 -2.27 7.78 21.91
N ALA A 103 -2.52 6.55 22.36
CA ALA A 103 -3.87 6.05 22.61
C ALA A 103 -4.58 6.88 23.70
N ASN A 104 -3.89 7.18 24.81
CA ASN A 104 -4.40 8.05 25.86
C ASN A 104 -4.64 9.49 25.37
N SER A 105 -3.72 10.03 24.56
CA SER A 105 -3.90 11.34 23.94
C SER A 105 -5.14 11.38 23.04
N ILE A 106 -5.37 10.36 22.20
CA ILE A 106 -6.58 10.25 21.37
C ILE A 106 -7.82 10.22 22.27
N LYS A 107 -7.81 9.40 23.33
CA LYS A 107 -8.93 9.29 24.28
C LYS A 107 -9.32 10.63 24.88
N GLU A 108 -8.37 11.35 25.47
CA GLU A 108 -8.62 12.64 26.13
C GLU A 108 -9.18 13.70 25.16
N HIS A 109 -8.60 13.80 23.97
CA HIS A 109 -9.04 14.78 22.98
C HIS A 109 -10.37 14.39 22.34
N TYR A 110 -10.68 13.10 22.27
CA TYR A 110 -11.94 12.59 21.74
C TYR A 110 -13.12 12.88 22.66
N GLU A 111 -12.98 12.81 23.98
CA GLU A 111 -14.05 13.20 24.91
C GLU A 111 -14.46 14.67 24.73
N ILE A 112 -13.49 15.57 24.50
CA ILE A 112 -13.76 16.97 24.19
C ILE A 112 -14.38 17.14 22.78
N PHE A 113 -13.97 16.29 21.84
CA PHE A 113 -14.52 16.27 20.48
C PHE A 113 -15.97 15.76 20.44
N LYS A 114 -16.36 14.82 21.30
CA LYS A 114 -17.73 14.31 21.41
C LYS A 114 -18.72 15.36 21.91
N ASP A 115 -18.32 16.22 22.85
CA ASP A 115 -19.22 17.15 23.52
C ASP A 115 -19.90 18.16 22.56
N PRO A 116 -21.22 18.11 22.35
CA PRO A 116 -21.93 19.01 21.43
C PRO A 116 -21.90 20.49 21.84
N ASN A 117 -21.47 20.82 23.06
CA ASN A 117 -21.41 22.20 23.53
C ASN A 117 -20.10 22.91 23.17
N THR A 118 -19.07 22.14 22.83
CA THR A 118 -17.76 22.68 22.49
C THR A 118 -17.70 23.14 21.03
N LYS A 119 -17.27 24.38 20.79
CA LYS A 119 -17.19 24.96 19.44
C LYS A 119 -15.94 24.45 18.69
N ALA A 120 -16.10 24.11 17.41
CA ALA A 120 -14.99 23.59 16.58
C ALA A 120 -13.75 24.51 16.54
N MET A 121 -13.96 25.83 16.50
CA MET A 121 -12.87 26.82 16.48
C MET A 121 -12.04 26.85 17.76
N ASP A 122 -12.61 26.44 18.89
CA ASP A 122 -11.96 26.52 20.21
C ASP A 122 -11.09 25.27 20.46
N ILE A 123 -11.30 24.20 19.70
CA ILE A 123 -10.65 22.89 19.91
C ILE A 123 -9.93 22.35 18.66
N ILE A 124 -9.37 23.24 17.83
CA ILE A 124 -8.64 22.85 16.60
C ILE A 124 -7.55 21.81 16.89
N LYS A 125 -6.83 21.92 18.01
CA LYS A 125 -5.81 20.95 18.42
C LYS A 125 -6.42 19.55 18.65
N ASN A 126 -7.57 19.50 19.32
CA ASN A 126 -8.25 18.24 19.64
C ASN A 126 -8.77 17.58 18.37
N ILE A 127 -9.38 18.37 17.47
CA ILE A 127 -9.83 17.90 16.15
C ILE A 127 -8.65 17.30 15.37
N LYS A 128 -7.48 17.95 15.37
CA LYS A 128 -6.29 17.42 14.72
C LYS A 128 -5.86 16.06 15.29
N ILE A 129 -5.85 15.90 16.61
CA ILE A 129 -5.44 14.67 17.29
C ILE A 129 -6.45 13.55 17.01
N VAL A 130 -7.75 13.85 17.12
CA VAL A 130 -8.81 12.88 16.84
C VAL A 130 -8.78 12.46 15.36
N ALA A 131 -8.57 13.39 14.43
CA ALA A 131 -8.41 13.07 12.99
C ALA A 131 -7.27 12.09 12.69
N LEU A 132 -6.28 11.95 13.58
CA LEU A 132 -5.21 10.96 13.42
C LEU A 132 -5.72 9.53 13.52
N SER A 133 -6.84 9.28 14.22
CA SER A 133 -7.44 7.94 14.32
C SER A 133 -7.75 7.37 12.93
N SER A 134 -8.36 8.15 12.05
CA SER A 134 -8.65 7.76 10.67
C SER A 134 -7.39 7.52 9.84
N LEU A 135 -6.29 8.23 10.12
CA LEU A 135 -5.00 7.99 9.44
C LEU A 135 -4.36 6.67 9.91
N ILE A 136 -4.48 6.39 11.21
CA ILE A 136 -3.97 5.19 11.88
C ILE A 136 -4.73 3.94 11.40
N THR A 137 -6.07 3.94 11.44
CA THR A 137 -6.87 2.76 11.04
C THR A 137 -6.68 2.41 9.57
N ASN A 138 -6.40 3.39 8.72
CA ASN A 138 -6.10 3.17 7.31
C ASN A 138 -4.65 2.73 7.02
N ASN A 139 -3.87 2.34 8.04
CA ASN A 139 -2.48 1.86 7.93
C ASN A 139 -1.54 2.83 7.17
N ARG A 140 -1.83 4.12 7.22
CA ARG A 140 -0.97 5.13 6.59
C ARG A 140 0.12 5.58 7.57
N ARG A 141 1.30 5.94 7.03
CA ARG A 141 2.50 6.37 7.78
C ARG A 141 2.14 7.29 8.96
N ARG A 142 2.95 7.24 10.04
CA ARG A 142 2.88 8.19 11.17
C ARG A 142 2.60 9.61 10.65
N PRO A 143 1.42 10.18 10.96
CA PRO A 143 1.02 11.49 10.48
C PRO A 143 2.06 12.53 10.90
N LYS A 144 2.40 13.46 10.01
CA LYS A 144 3.15 14.65 10.43
C LYS A 144 2.17 15.60 11.11
N SER A 145 2.31 15.77 12.42
CA SER A 145 1.43 16.62 13.26
C SER A 145 1.40 18.10 12.86
N ASP A 146 2.43 18.55 12.12
CA ASP A 146 2.70 19.97 11.93
C ASP A 146 2.29 20.45 10.54
N TYR A 147 0.97 20.53 10.32
CA TYR A 147 0.42 21.36 9.23
C TYR A 147 -0.34 22.56 9.79
N THR A 148 -0.11 23.73 9.20
CA THR A 148 -0.79 24.98 9.56
C THR A 148 -2.17 25.01 8.90
N VAL A 149 -3.22 25.31 9.66
CA VAL A 149 -4.57 25.50 9.15
C VAL A 149 -4.88 26.99 9.11
N ASN A 150 -5.38 27.49 7.98
CA ASN A 150 -5.77 28.89 7.86
C ASN A 150 -7.14 29.12 8.51
N LYS A 151 -7.19 30.00 9.52
CA LYS A 151 -8.41 30.35 10.26
C LYS A 151 -9.51 30.90 9.35
N ASP A 152 -9.18 31.68 8.34
CA ASP A 152 -10.15 32.28 7.42
C ASP A 152 -10.87 31.20 6.59
N ASN A 153 -10.13 30.17 6.16
CA ASN A 153 -10.73 29.04 5.44
C ASN A 153 -11.74 28.30 6.34
N LEU A 154 -11.44 28.13 7.62
CA LEU A 154 -12.36 27.49 8.58
C LEU A 154 -13.63 28.32 8.82
N LEU A 155 -13.49 29.64 8.89
CA LEU A 155 -14.63 30.54 9.04
C LEU A 155 -15.56 30.50 7.82
N GLU A 156 -15.01 30.37 6.61
CA GLU A 156 -15.81 30.18 5.39
C GLU A 156 -16.57 28.86 5.37
N ILE A 157 -15.94 27.78 5.85
CA ILE A 157 -16.62 26.48 6.02
C ILE A 157 -17.80 26.63 6.99
N ILE A 158 -17.58 27.31 8.12
CA ILE A 158 -18.64 27.58 9.11
C ILE A 158 -19.78 28.39 8.47
N ASP A 159 -19.46 29.51 7.83
CA ASP A 159 -20.45 30.37 7.18
C ASP A 159 -21.29 29.61 6.13
N TYR A 160 -20.64 28.71 5.39
CA TYR A 160 -21.33 27.84 4.45
C TYR A 160 -22.31 26.87 5.13
N PHE A 161 -21.85 26.08 6.11
CA PHE A 161 -22.68 25.07 6.77
C PHE A 161 -23.79 25.67 7.65
N GLN A 162 -23.62 26.89 8.16
CA GLN A 162 -24.69 27.64 8.85
C GLN A 162 -25.86 28.00 7.93
N LYS A 163 -25.62 28.14 6.62
CA LYS A 163 -26.63 28.50 5.62
C LYS A 163 -27.30 27.29 4.98
N VAL A 164 -26.87 26.09 5.31
CA VAL A 164 -27.43 24.85 4.75
C VAL A 164 -28.83 24.63 5.34
N PRO A 165 -29.88 24.42 4.52
CA PRO A 165 -31.27 24.51 4.94
C PRO A 165 -31.84 23.20 5.54
N TYR A 166 -31.01 22.39 6.21
CA TYR A 166 -31.46 21.13 6.79
C TYR A 166 -31.74 21.27 8.29
N LYS A 167 -32.64 20.42 8.79
CA LYS A 167 -33.16 20.44 10.17
C LYS A 167 -32.50 19.39 11.04
N SER A 168 -32.03 18.30 10.48
CA SER A 168 -31.30 17.23 11.17
C SER A 168 -30.07 16.80 10.39
N VAL A 169 -29.11 16.21 11.10
CA VAL A 169 -27.93 15.60 10.51
C VAL A 169 -27.55 14.34 11.30
N ILE A 170 -27.14 13.29 10.60
CA ILE A 170 -26.50 12.11 11.14
C ILE A 170 -25.03 12.19 10.76
N LEU A 171 -24.14 12.19 11.76
CA LEU A 171 -22.69 12.26 11.56
C LEU A 171 -22.11 10.86 11.62
N LYS A 172 -21.21 10.55 10.68
CA LYS A 172 -20.53 9.24 10.60
C LYS A 172 -21.45 8.01 10.71
N PRO A 173 -22.58 7.96 9.97
CA PRO A 173 -23.43 6.78 10.03
C PRO A 173 -22.68 5.56 9.51
N GLN A 174 -22.70 4.48 10.30
CA GLN A 174 -22.38 3.13 9.82
C GLN A 174 -23.53 2.62 8.96
N LEU A 175 -23.23 2.26 7.71
CA LEU A 175 -24.17 1.91 6.65
C LEU A 175 -23.98 0.44 6.21
N ASP A 176 -23.60 -0.40 7.17
CA ASP A 176 -23.39 -1.82 6.95
C ASP A 176 -24.68 -2.52 6.51
N CYS A 177 -24.54 -3.46 5.59
CA CYS A 177 -25.61 -4.32 5.09
C CYS A 177 -25.05 -5.70 4.72
N ASP A 178 -25.92 -6.61 4.28
CA ASP A 178 -25.54 -7.97 3.89
C ASP A 178 -24.48 -8.05 2.77
N TYR A 179 -24.25 -6.93 2.06
CA TYR A 179 -23.39 -6.88 0.88
C TYR A 179 -22.10 -6.08 1.07
N PHE A 180 -22.09 -5.07 1.95
CA PHE A 180 -20.88 -4.33 2.26
C PHE A 180 -20.92 -3.64 3.63
N THR A 181 -19.74 -3.26 4.13
CA THR A 181 -19.58 -2.30 5.23
C THR A 181 -19.25 -0.91 4.71
N ALA A 182 -19.77 0.13 5.35
CA ALA A 182 -19.56 1.51 4.90
C ALA A 182 -19.73 2.55 6.01
N GLU A 183 -18.91 3.59 5.98
CA GLU A 183 -19.10 4.80 6.79
C GLU A 183 -19.25 5.99 5.84
N ALA A 184 -20.36 6.71 5.92
CA ALA A 184 -20.52 7.98 5.20
C ALA A 184 -20.11 9.15 6.10
N ASP A 185 -19.76 10.30 5.50
CA ASP A 185 -19.39 11.48 6.30
C ASP A 185 -20.60 12.03 7.08
N MET A 186 -21.70 12.31 6.37
CA MET A 186 -22.93 12.79 6.98
C MET A 186 -24.18 12.64 6.10
N ILE A 187 -25.34 12.56 6.74
CA ILE A 187 -26.67 12.49 6.11
C ILE A 187 -27.53 13.60 6.68
N PHE A 188 -28.14 14.42 5.84
CA PHE A 188 -29.05 15.47 6.26
C PHE A 188 -30.51 15.15 5.92
N ASP A 189 -31.42 15.43 6.87
CA ASP A 189 -32.87 15.24 6.78
C ASP A 189 -33.30 13.86 6.24
N ASP A 190 -32.47 12.82 6.39
CA ASP A 190 -32.62 11.49 5.78
C ASP A 190 -32.81 11.49 4.25
N GLU A 191 -32.49 12.60 3.59
CA GLU A 191 -32.73 12.81 2.16
C GLU A 191 -31.45 13.11 1.36
N ALA A 192 -30.42 13.67 2.01
CA ALA A 192 -29.21 14.13 1.34
C ALA A 192 -27.94 13.51 1.95
N LEU A 193 -27.20 12.71 1.15
CA LEU A 193 -25.86 12.27 1.52
C LEU A 193 -24.85 13.36 1.19
N TYR A 194 -24.03 13.75 2.16
CA TYR A 194 -22.96 14.72 1.98
C TYR A 194 -21.61 14.04 2.07
N VAL A 195 -20.73 14.38 1.12
CA VAL A 195 -19.34 13.91 1.07
C VAL A 195 -18.41 15.11 0.98
N ILE A 196 -17.35 15.09 1.77
CA ILE A 196 -16.34 16.14 1.81
C ILE A 196 -15.11 15.67 1.04
N THR A 197 -14.61 16.52 0.16
CA THR A 197 -13.36 16.25 -0.57
C THR A 197 -12.46 17.47 -0.62
N THR A 198 -11.15 17.23 -0.74
CA THR A 198 -10.15 18.26 -1.05
C THR A 198 -9.49 18.09 -2.42
N SER A 199 -10.08 17.35 -3.36
CA SER A 199 -9.46 17.15 -4.68
C SER A 199 -9.18 18.48 -5.40
N LYS A 200 -7.96 18.65 -5.96
CA LYS A 200 -7.60 19.83 -6.79
C LYS A 200 -8.28 19.83 -8.17
N SER A 201 -9.00 18.77 -8.53
CA SER A 201 -9.67 18.69 -9.82
C SER A 201 -10.87 19.64 -9.87
N GLU A 202 -10.74 20.74 -10.61
CA GLU A 202 -11.86 21.65 -10.91
C GLU A 202 -12.92 21.03 -11.83
N SER A 203 -12.56 19.92 -12.48
CA SER A 203 -13.39 19.16 -13.38
C SER A 203 -13.93 17.89 -12.71
N LEU A 204 -15.14 18.00 -12.16
CA LEU A 204 -16.12 16.92 -12.28
C LEU A 204 -16.72 16.93 -13.69
N SER A 205 -15.87 16.98 -14.72
CA SER A 205 -16.33 16.62 -16.05
C SER A 205 -16.59 15.12 -16.02
N LEU A 206 -17.81 14.73 -16.37
CA LEU A 206 -18.30 13.35 -16.43
C LEU A 206 -17.42 12.38 -17.27
N TYR A 207 -16.36 12.90 -17.92
CA TYR A 207 -15.54 12.19 -18.87
C TYR A 207 -14.01 12.34 -18.66
N GLY A 208 -13.54 12.99 -17.58
CA GLY A 208 -12.14 13.45 -17.51
C GLY A 208 -11.26 13.01 -16.33
N SER A 209 -11.82 12.80 -15.13
CA SER A 209 -10.99 12.40 -13.98
C SER A 209 -11.61 11.24 -13.20
N ASP A 210 -10.91 10.10 -13.17
CA ASP A 210 -11.31 8.84 -12.49
C ASP A 210 -11.72 9.05 -11.00
N ILE A 211 -11.22 10.13 -10.37
CA ILE A 211 -11.46 10.46 -8.95
C ILE A 211 -12.87 11.01 -8.72
N ALA A 212 -13.38 11.84 -9.63
CA ALA A 212 -14.69 12.45 -9.52
C ALA A 212 -15.83 11.41 -9.60
N LEU A 213 -15.68 10.45 -10.52
CA LEU A 213 -16.67 9.42 -10.77
C LEU A 213 -16.69 8.36 -9.66
N SER A 214 -15.52 7.99 -9.13
CA SER A 214 -15.41 7.06 -7.99
C SER A 214 -16.06 7.62 -6.73
N GLU A 215 -15.92 8.93 -6.47
CA GLU A 215 -16.61 9.59 -5.35
C GLU A 215 -18.14 9.56 -5.51
N ILE A 216 -18.66 9.78 -6.72
CA ILE A 216 -20.09 9.67 -6.99
C ILE A 216 -20.59 8.24 -6.77
N TYR A 217 -19.88 7.23 -7.29
CA TYR A 217 -20.22 5.83 -7.08
C TYR A 217 -20.21 5.44 -5.60
N ARG A 218 -19.20 5.90 -4.86
CA ARG A 218 -19.13 5.71 -3.40
C ARG A 218 -20.33 6.23 -2.69
N THR A 219 -20.69 7.45 -3.04
CA THR A 219 -21.84 8.13 -2.44
C THR A 219 -23.16 7.42 -2.78
N ILE A 220 -23.32 6.90 -4.01
CA ILE A 220 -24.50 6.12 -4.40
C ILE A 220 -24.59 4.80 -3.60
N ILE A 221 -23.46 4.08 -3.47
CA ILE A 221 -23.38 2.85 -2.68
C ILE A 221 -23.69 3.11 -1.22
N HIS A 222 -23.15 4.19 -0.62
CA HIS A 222 -23.51 4.62 0.72
C HIS A 222 -25.01 4.92 0.83
N GLY A 223 -25.60 5.62 -0.15
CA GLY A 223 -27.04 5.86 -0.19
C GLY A 223 -27.88 4.56 -0.20
N PHE A 224 -27.40 3.51 -0.87
CA PHE A 224 -28.03 2.19 -0.80
C PHE A 224 -27.88 1.54 0.58
N GLY A 225 -26.70 1.62 1.21
CA GLY A 225 -26.50 1.14 2.58
C GLY A 225 -27.45 1.81 3.57
N PHE A 226 -27.66 3.12 3.44
CA PHE A 226 -28.65 3.86 4.21
C PHE A 226 -30.09 3.38 3.96
N TYR A 227 -30.45 3.15 2.70
CA TYR A 227 -31.74 2.58 2.33
C TYR A 227 -31.96 1.20 2.96
N LYS A 228 -30.96 0.31 2.92
CA LYS A 228 -31.06 -1.02 3.56
C LYS A 228 -31.26 -0.93 5.07
N LYS A 229 -30.60 0.03 5.73
CA LYS A 229 -30.66 0.19 7.18
C LYS A 229 -31.95 0.84 7.67
N THR A 230 -32.52 1.76 6.90
CA THR A 230 -33.62 2.63 7.36
C THR A 230 -34.91 2.50 6.57
N GLY A 231 -34.87 1.94 5.37
CA GLY A 231 -35.95 1.98 4.39
C GLY A 231 -36.08 3.32 3.64
N ASN A 232 -35.33 4.35 4.05
CA ASN A 232 -35.40 5.69 3.44
C ASN A 232 -34.48 5.81 2.22
N LYS A 233 -35.01 6.38 1.14
CA LYS A 233 -34.26 6.58 -0.11
C LYS A 233 -33.55 7.94 -0.10
N ILE A 234 -32.23 7.93 -0.28
CA ILE A 234 -31.47 9.16 -0.51
C ILE A 234 -31.90 9.75 -1.87
N LYS A 235 -32.41 10.97 -1.85
CA LYS A 235 -32.89 11.69 -3.04
C LYS A 235 -31.81 12.58 -3.64
N LYS A 236 -30.78 12.93 -2.85
CA LYS A 236 -29.77 13.89 -3.24
C LYS A 236 -28.39 13.52 -2.76
N ILE A 237 -27.41 13.70 -3.63
CA ILE A 237 -25.99 13.60 -3.32
C ILE A 237 -25.38 14.99 -3.40
N LYS A 238 -24.58 15.32 -2.40
CA LYS A 238 -23.92 16.60 -2.24
C LYS A 238 -22.43 16.37 -1.99
N ILE A 239 -21.58 16.81 -2.91
CA ILE A 239 -20.13 16.72 -2.77
C ILE A 239 -19.60 18.13 -2.56
N TYR A 240 -19.06 18.39 -1.37
CA TYR A 240 -18.46 19.68 -1.05
C TYR A 240 -16.94 19.60 -1.21
N ASN A 241 -16.43 20.25 -2.26
CA ASN A 241 -15.00 20.44 -2.46
C ASN A 241 -14.55 21.66 -1.67
N THR A 242 -13.91 21.41 -0.53
CA THR A 242 -13.47 22.44 0.41
C THR A 242 -12.36 23.31 -0.18
N LEU A 243 -11.53 22.80 -1.10
CA LEU A 243 -10.45 23.62 -1.68
C LEU A 243 -10.94 24.65 -2.64
N LEU A 244 -11.87 24.23 -3.49
CA LEU A 244 -12.42 25.07 -4.52
C LEU A 244 -13.59 25.88 -3.99
N SER A 245 -14.07 25.58 -2.78
CA SER A 245 -15.33 26.08 -2.23
C SER A 245 -16.47 25.90 -3.23
N VAL A 246 -16.58 24.68 -3.77
CA VAL A 246 -17.58 24.28 -4.76
C VAL A 246 -18.44 23.17 -4.18
N GLU A 247 -19.76 23.30 -4.30
CA GLU A 247 -20.71 22.21 -4.06
C GLU A 247 -21.13 21.62 -5.41
N PHE A 248 -21.10 20.29 -5.49
CA PHE A 248 -21.73 19.54 -6.55
C PHE A 248 -22.98 18.87 -6.00
N SER A 249 -24.09 19.05 -6.68
CA SER A 249 -25.40 18.54 -6.30
C SER A 249 -25.92 17.62 -7.39
N ILE A 250 -26.29 16.42 -7.00
CA ILE A 250 -26.72 15.33 -7.87
C ILE A 250 -28.09 14.87 -7.38
N GLU A 251 -29.11 14.95 -8.22
CA GLU A 251 -30.46 14.51 -7.86
C GLU A 251 -30.68 13.05 -8.29
N LEU A 252 -31.00 12.19 -7.33
CA LEU A 252 -31.19 10.76 -7.52
C LEU A 252 -32.67 10.40 -7.73
N LYS A 253 -33.33 11.08 -8.67
CA LYS A 253 -34.79 11.01 -8.81
C LYS A 253 -35.34 9.62 -9.12
N ASN A 254 -34.55 8.75 -9.74
CA ASN A 254 -34.99 7.48 -10.30
C ASN A 254 -34.07 6.30 -9.93
N ILE A 255 -33.35 6.34 -8.79
CA ILE A 255 -32.62 5.13 -8.37
C ILE A 255 -33.63 4.06 -7.96
N ASP A 256 -33.61 2.97 -8.71
CA ASP A 256 -34.21 1.72 -8.32
C ASP A 256 -33.23 0.95 -7.43
N TYR A 257 -33.37 1.14 -6.12
CA TYR A 257 -32.53 0.47 -5.13
C TYR A 257 -32.79 -1.05 -5.06
N GLU A 258 -33.96 -1.53 -5.50
CA GLU A 258 -34.26 -2.97 -5.56
C GLU A 258 -33.53 -3.61 -6.74
N LEU A 259 -33.55 -2.96 -7.90
CA LEU A 259 -32.73 -3.38 -9.04
C LEU A 259 -31.24 -3.31 -8.70
N PHE A 260 -30.79 -2.28 -7.99
CA PHE A 260 -29.41 -2.18 -7.54
C PHE A 260 -29.03 -3.32 -6.60
N GLU A 261 -29.90 -3.68 -5.65
CA GLU A 261 -29.71 -4.83 -4.76
C GLU A 261 -29.60 -6.14 -5.55
N GLU A 262 -30.45 -6.34 -6.56
CA GLU A 262 -30.39 -7.53 -7.40
C GLU A 262 -29.06 -7.62 -8.17
N VAL A 263 -28.63 -6.49 -8.76
CA VAL A 263 -27.35 -6.37 -9.48
C VAL A 263 -26.18 -6.66 -8.54
N LEU A 264 -26.18 -6.05 -7.36
CA LEU A 264 -25.15 -6.24 -6.35
C LEU A 264 -25.10 -7.68 -5.86
N ARG A 265 -26.26 -8.29 -5.58
CA ARG A 265 -26.37 -9.71 -5.18
C ARG A 265 -25.81 -10.64 -6.25
N ARG A 266 -26.07 -10.38 -7.54
CA ARG A 266 -25.54 -11.19 -8.65
C ARG A 266 -24.02 -11.08 -8.71
N ASP A 267 -23.46 -9.87 -8.66
CA ASP A 267 -22.01 -9.71 -8.69
C ASP A 267 -21.33 -10.25 -7.42
N VAL A 268 -21.91 -10.06 -6.24
CA VAL A 268 -21.40 -10.66 -4.99
C VAL A 268 -21.46 -12.19 -5.04
N ALA A 269 -22.49 -12.79 -5.64
CA ALA A 269 -22.58 -14.24 -5.79
C ALA A 269 -21.57 -14.80 -6.81
N VAL A 270 -21.36 -14.11 -7.93
CA VAL A 270 -20.34 -14.47 -8.94
C VAL A 270 -18.94 -14.27 -8.38
N HIS A 271 -18.68 -13.13 -7.74
CA HIS A 271 -17.43 -12.84 -7.06
C HIS A 271 -17.17 -13.84 -5.93
N GLY A 272 -18.19 -14.20 -5.16
CA GLY A 272 -18.09 -15.23 -4.13
C GLY A 272 -17.67 -16.59 -4.68
N ARG A 273 -18.18 -16.98 -5.86
CA ARG A 273 -17.75 -18.21 -6.56
C ARG A 273 -16.35 -18.09 -7.16
N VAL A 274 -16.02 -16.96 -7.79
CA VAL A 274 -14.68 -16.70 -8.36
C VAL A 274 -13.62 -16.58 -7.27
N GLU A 275 -13.95 -16.00 -6.11
CA GLU A 275 -13.11 -16.00 -4.93
C GLU A 275 -13.02 -17.40 -4.33
N LEU A 276 -14.09 -18.19 -4.23
CA LEU A 276 -14.00 -19.58 -3.78
C LEU A 276 -13.14 -20.45 -4.71
N GLU A 277 -13.20 -20.23 -6.03
CA GLU A 277 -12.35 -20.90 -7.02
C GLU A 277 -10.91 -20.39 -7.06
N LYS A 278 -10.66 -19.12 -6.71
CA LYS A 278 -9.30 -18.58 -6.51
C LYS A 278 -8.73 -18.94 -5.13
N ARG A 279 -9.57 -19.04 -4.10
CA ARG A 279 -9.22 -19.34 -2.69
C ARG A 279 -9.14 -20.84 -2.41
N SER A 280 -9.63 -21.70 -3.31
CA SER A 280 -9.34 -23.14 -3.28
C SER A 280 -7.86 -23.45 -3.58
N LYS A 281 -7.10 -22.46 -4.06
CA LYS A 281 -5.65 -22.37 -3.93
C LYS A 281 -5.33 -21.28 -2.92
N LEU A 282 -5.11 -21.67 -1.67
CA LEU A 282 -4.66 -20.74 -0.61
C LEU A 282 -3.49 -19.90 -1.13
N PRO A 283 -3.48 -18.57 -0.93
CA PRO A 283 -2.44 -17.71 -1.50
C PRO A 283 -1.10 -18.08 -0.88
N ILE A 284 -0.25 -18.74 -1.66
CA ILE A 284 1.12 -19.07 -1.33
C ILE A 284 1.83 -17.74 -0.95
N PRO A 285 2.30 -17.57 0.31
CA PRO A 285 2.95 -16.34 0.73
C PRO A 285 4.27 -16.10 -0.03
N ILE A 286 4.73 -14.86 -0.07
CA ILE A 286 6.07 -14.53 -0.59
C ILE A 286 7.09 -14.74 0.54
N ALA A 287 8.28 -15.25 0.26
CA ALA A 287 9.32 -15.53 1.25
C ALA A 287 9.70 -14.33 2.14
N SER A 288 9.73 -13.11 1.58
CA SER A 288 9.97 -11.88 2.36
C SER A 288 8.88 -11.58 3.39
N ARG A 289 7.67 -12.13 3.23
CA ARG A 289 6.61 -12.08 4.24
C ARG A 289 6.91 -13.00 5.41
N ILE A 290 7.30 -14.24 5.10
CA ILE A 290 7.65 -15.25 6.10
C ILE A 290 8.90 -14.81 6.89
N ALA A 291 9.94 -14.31 6.21
CA ALA A 291 11.23 -14.08 6.83
C ALA A 291 11.46 -12.66 7.41
N LEU A 292 10.69 -11.65 6.98
CA LEU A 292 10.95 -10.25 7.36
C LEU A 292 9.70 -9.47 7.76
N THR A 293 8.73 -9.33 6.85
CA THR A 293 7.68 -8.31 6.99
C THR A 293 6.48 -8.73 7.82
N SER A 294 6.27 -10.03 8.03
CA SER A 294 5.22 -10.57 8.89
C SER A 294 5.70 -11.80 9.63
N LEU A 295 6.97 -11.83 10.04
CA LEU A 295 7.56 -13.00 10.71
C LEU A 295 6.76 -13.42 11.95
N ASP A 296 6.15 -12.47 12.68
CA ASP A 296 5.31 -12.77 13.84
C ASP A 296 4.02 -13.53 13.50
N THR A 297 3.59 -13.56 12.23
CA THR A 297 2.47 -14.42 11.77
C THR A 297 2.89 -15.85 11.46
N PHE A 298 4.19 -16.15 11.53
CA PHE A 298 4.78 -17.49 11.36
C PHE A 298 5.62 -17.82 12.61
N PRO A 299 4.96 -18.03 13.77
CA PRO A 299 5.66 -18.13 15.05
C PRO A 299 6.58 -19.35 15.15
N ASN A 300 6.22 -20.49 14.56
CA ASN A 300 7.07 -21.68 14.60
C ASN A 300 8.30 -21.48 13.70
N VAL A 301 8.12 -20.88 12.51
CA VAL A 301 9.21 -20.50 11.60
C VAL A 301 10.14 -19.46 12.24
N LYS A 302 9.57 -18.49 12.96
CA LYS A 302 10.34 -17.51 13.73
C LYS A 302 11.22 -18.19 14.78
N LEU A 303 10.63 -19.06 15.60
CA LEU A 303 11.38 -19.82 16.60
C LEU A 303 12.48 -20.66 15.96
N PHE A 304 12.18 -21.36 14.86
CA PHE A 304 13.17 -22.12 14.11
C PHE A 304 14.34 -21.22 13.66
N PHE A 305 14.06 -20.05 13.09
CA PHE A 305 15.10 -19.13 12.65
C PHE A 305 15.92 -18.59 13.82
N GLU A 306 15.28 -18.18 14.91
CA GLU A 306 15.95 -17.70 16.12
C GLU A 306 16.86 -18.78 16.71
N ASP A 307 16.37 -20.01 16.84
CA ASP A 307 17.16 -21.15 17.32
C ASP A 307 18.30 -21.53 16.38
N LEU A 308 18.07 -21.47 15.06
CA LEU A 308 19.09 -21.81 14.07
C LEU A 308 20.28 -20.85 14.12
N VAL A 309 20.05 -19.57 14.38
CA VAL A 309 21.11 -18.54 14.30
C VAL A 309 21.63 -18.08 15.66
N LYS A 310 21.03 -18.48 16.79
CA LYS A 310 21.34 -17.91 18.12
C LYS A 310 22.81 -17.96 18.52
N ASP A 311 23.51 -19.01 18.12
CA ASP A 311 24.93 -19.22 18.43
C ASP A 311 25.87 -18.80 17.29
N THR A 312 25.32 -18.16 16.25
CA THR A 312 26.07 -17.74 15.06
C THR A 312 26.57 -16.31 15.20
N THR A 313 27.81 -16.08 14.79
CA THR A 313 28.39 -14.74 14.73
C THR A 313 28.40 -14.22 13.29
N ILE A 314 27.99 -12.96 13.11
CA ILE A 314 28.10 -12.30 11.80
C ILE A 314 29.55 -11.93 11.54
N VAL A 315 30.10 -12.44 10.45
CA VAL A 315 31.43 -12.05 9.95
C VAL A 315 31.26 -10.86 9.01
N GLU A 316 31.80 -9.72 9.42
CA GLU A 316 31.84 -8.48 8.63
C GLU A 316 33.20 -8.31 7.96
N ARG A 317 33.20 -7.96 6.68
CA ARG A 317 34.42 -7.67 5.90
C ARG A 317 34.26 -6.38 5.13
N GLN A 318 35.22 -5.48 5.28
CA GLN A 318 35.34 -4.32 4.41
C GLN A 318 35.97 -4.77 3.08
N VAL A 319 35.21 -4.68 2.00
CA VAL A 319 35.58 -5.21 0.67
C VAL A 319 35.72 -4.13 -0.41
N GLY A 320 35.31 -2.90 -0.11
CA GLY A 320 35.45 -1.74 -0.97
C GLY A 320 35.41 -0.43 -0.18
N ARG A 321 35.37 0.72 -0.86
CA ARG A 321 35.15 2.02 -0.20
C ARG A 321 33.65 2.26 0.01
N SER A 322 33.31 3.01 1.05
CA SER A 322 31.95 3.52 1.24
C SER A 322 31.70 4.75 0.36
N PHE A 323 30.51 4.86 -0.22
CA PHE A 323 30.10 6.04 -0.97
C PHE A 323 28.67 6.47 -0.64
N GLN A 324 28.41 7.75 -0.85
CA GLN A 324 27.12 8.39 -0.59
C GLN A 324 26.26 8.38 -1.85
N HIS A 325 24.94 8.32 -1.68
CA HIS A 325 24.03 8.62 -2.79
C HIS A 325 24.29 10.04 -3.31
N SER A 326 24.16 10.22 -4.62
CA SER A 326 24.21 11.53 -5.26
C SER A 326 23.11 12.46 -4.72
N LYS A 327 23.32 13.77 -4.88
CA LYS A 327 22.43 14.79 -4.29
C LYS A 327 21.00 14.69 -4.82
N ASP A 328 20.84 14.37 -6.09
CA ASP A 328 19.55 14.22 -6.77
C ASP A 328 18.81 12.95 -6.34
N VAL A 329 19.50 11.81 -6.15
CA VAL A 329 18.91 10.59 -5.55
C VAL A 329 18.38 10.90 -4.15
N LYS A 330 19.16 11.60 -3.31
CA LYS A 330 18.73 12.00 -1.96
C LYS A 330 17.56 12.99 -2.00
N ARG A 331 17.64 14.02 -2.85
CA ARG A 331 16.63 15.09 -2.96
C ARG A 331 15.29 14.54 -3.44
N ASN A 332 15.30 13.64 -4.41
CA ASN A 332 14.09 13.06 -5.01
C ASN A 332 13.66 11.74 -4.37
N ARG A 333 14.43 11.25 -3.38
CA ARG A 333 14.16 10.00 -2.64
C ARG A 333 14.13 8.75 -3.53
N TYR A 334 14.98 8.70 -4.56
CA TYR A 334 15.08 7.58 -5.50
C TYR A 334 15.90 6.40 -4.97
N PHE A 335 15.85 6.13 -3.66
CA PHE A 335 16.68 5.11 -3.01
C PHE A 335 16.37 3.70 -3.55
N SER A 336 15.10 3.32 -3.66
CA SER A 336 14.70 2.01 -4.20
C SER A 336 15.02 1.88 -5.69
N ALA A 337 14.88 2.95 -6.48
CA ALA A 337 15.27 2.94 -7.88
C ALA A 337 16.78 2.70 -8.04
N TYR A 338 17.59 3.35 -7.21
CA TYR A 338 19.03 3.15 -7.16
C TYR A 338 19.40 1.73 -6.71
N GLU A 339 18.70 1.18 -5.72
CA GLU A 339 18.87 -0.21 -5.24
C GLU A 339 18.67 -1.21 -6.37
N TYR A 340 17.53 -1.14 -7.08
CA TYR A 340 17.25 -2.03 -8.21
C TYR A 340 18.26 -1.83 -9.34
N PHE A 341 18.65 -0.58 -9.64
CA PHE A 341 19.70 -0.33 -10.63
C PHE A 341 21.02 -1.02 -10.27
N VAL A 342 21.50 -0.91 -9.02
CA VAL A 342 22.74 -1.56 -8.60
C VAL A 342 22.63 -3.08 -8.70
N ASN A 343 21.48 -3.64 -8.34
CA ASN A 343 21.24 -5.08 -8.45
C ASN A 343 21.32 -5.55 -9.92
N TYR A 344 20.63 -4.87 -10.84
CA TYR A 344 20.68 -5.19 -12.28
C TYR A 344 22.07 -4.96 -12.87
N PHE A 345 22.80 -3.94 -12.41
CA PHE A 345 24.19 -3.69 -12.82
C PHE A 345 25.10 -4.86 -12.44
N ILE A 346 25.02 -5.33 -11.19
CA ILE A 346 25.78 -6.48 -10.70
C ILE A 346 25.42 -7.74 -11.50
N ARG A 347 24.13 -8.00 -11.71
CA ARG A 347 23.66 -9.16 -12.50
C ARG A 347 24.21 -9.12 -13.93
N LYS A 348 24.15 -7.96 -14.60
CA LYS A 348 24.68 -7.80 -15.96
C LYS A 348 26.19 -8.05 -16.00
N TYR A 349 26.93 -7.46 -15.06
CA TYR A 349 28.37 -7.67 -14.98
C TYR A 349 28.72 -9.15 -14.76
N LEU A 350 28.03 -9.83 -13.85
CA LEU A 350 28.26 -11.26 -13.58
C LEU A 350 27.86 -12.13 -14.78
N SER A 351 26.78 -11.81 -15.49
CA SER A 351 26.41 -12.45 -16.76
C SER A 351 27.56 -12.37 -17.77
N ASN A 352 28.16 -11.19 -17.95
CA ASN A 352 29.34 -11.03 -18.81
C ASN A 352 30.56 -11.82 -18.29
N LYS A 353 30.87 -11.76 -16.99
CA LYS A 353 32.03 -12.43 -16.38
C LYS A 353 31.98 -13.95 -16.52
N TYR A 354 30.81 -14.55 -16.30
CA TYR A 354 30.61 -15.99 -16.32
C TYR A 354 30.09 -16.52 -17.66
N ASN A 355 29.87 -15.63 -18.65
CA ASN A 355 29.29 -15.95 -19.96
C ASN A 355 27.95 -16.71 -19.82
N ILE A 356 27.03 -16.14 -19.05
CA ILE A 356 25.70 -16.71 -18.76
C ILE A 356 24.64 -15.79 -19.33
N ASP A 357 23.65 -16.35 -20.02
CA ASP A 357 22.50 -15.59 -20.50
C ASP A 357 21.73 -14.98 -19.33
N ILE A 358 21.39 -13.70 -19.46
CA ILE A 358 20.61 -13.00 -18.45
C ILE A 358 19.15 -12.88 -18.90
N MET A 359 18.25 -13.38 -18.07
CA MET A 359 16.81 -13.28 -18.25
C MET A 359 16.22 -12.59 -17.02
N ASP A 360 15.36 -11.59 -17.24
CA ASP A 360 14.66 -10.92 -16.16
C ASP A 360 13.15 -11.22 -16.23
N THR A 361 12.74 -12.23 -15.48
CA THR A 361 11.35 -12.70 -15.48
C THR A 361 10.37 -11.59 -15.06
N LEU A 362 10.79 -10.61 -14.26
CA LEU A 362 9.97 -9.45 -13.92
C LEU A 362 9.72 -8.57 -15.14
N THR A 363 10.76 -8.23 -15.91
CA THR A 363 10.63 -7.48 -17.16
C THR A 363 9.75 -8.25 -18.15
N GLU A 364 9.98 -9.55 -18.34
CA GLU A 364 9.15 -10.36 -19.25
C GLU A 364 7.69 -10.39 -18.82
N ASN A 365 7.42 -10.54 -17.52
CA ASN A 365 6.07 -10.57 -17.01
C ASN A 365 5.31 -9.25 -17.25
N ILE A 366 5.96 -8.10 -17.03
CA ILE A 366 5.30 -6.82 -17.28
C ILE A 366 5.08 -6.58 -18.78
N LEU A 367 6.01 -6.99 -19.63
CA LEU A 367 5.89 -6.84 -21.09
C LEU A 367 4.86 -7.80 -21.70
N ASN A 368 4.74 -9.02 -21.19
CA ASN A 368 3.78 -10.02 -21.65
C ASN A 368 2.35 -9.72 -21.18
N LYS A 369 2.18 -9.04 -20.04
CA LYS A 369 0.86 -8.69 -19.47
C LYS A 369 0.77 -7.19 -19.13
N PRO A 370 0.95 -6.29 -20.11
CA PRO A 370 1.14 -4.87 -19.83
C PRO A 370 -0.12 -4.20 -19.26
N SER A 371 -1.31 -4.72 -19.56
CA SER A 371 -2.60 -4.23 -19.01
C SER A 371 -2.69 -4.32 -17.49
N ASN A 372 -1.90 -5.19 -16.85
CA ASN A 372 -1.87 -5.34 -15.40
C ASN A 372 -1.04 -4.26 -14.70
N TYR A 373 -0.30 -3.45 -15.47
CA TYR A 373 0.69 -2.50 -14.96
C TYR A 373 0.52 -1.12 -15.60
N ILE A 374 1.21 -0.11 -15.06
CA ILE A 374 1.16 1.27 -15.57
C ILE A 374 1.60 1.38 -17.05
N ILE A 375 2.46 0.46 -17.51
CA ILE A 375 2.97 0.42 -18.89
C ILE A 375 1.91 0.01 -19.92
N GLY A 376 0.78 -0.59 -19.50
CA GLY A 376 -0.36 -0.84 -20.40
C GLY A 376 -1.03 0.44 -20.89
N LYS A 377 -0.91 1.53 -20.12
CA LYS A 377 -1.39 2.87 -20.49
C LYS A 377 -0.27 3.78 -20.98
N ASN A 378 0.95 3.56 -20.51
CA ASN A 378 2.13 4.33 -20.92
C ASN A 378 2.93 3.56 -21.99
N VAL A 379 2.46 3.66 -23.24
CA VAL A 379 3.07 2.99 -24.40
C VAL A 379 4.53 3.41 -24.60
N ILE A 380 4.86 4.68 -24.38
CA ILE A 380 6.24 5.19 -24.51
C ILE A 380 7.18 4.48 -23.52
N LEU A 381 6.76 4.36 -22.26
CA LEU A 381 7.55 3.66 -21.25
C LEU A 381 7.67 2.17 -21.55
N ARG A 382 6.59 1.55 -22.04
CA ARG A 382 6.62 0.14 -22.46
C ARG A 382 7.64 -0.07 -23.58
N ASP A 383 7.59 0.74 -24.62
CA ASP A 383 8.45 0.59 -25.80
C ASP A 383 9.92 0.86 -25.43
N LEU A 384 10.19 1.84 -24.56
CA LEU A 384 11.51 2.07 -23.97
C LEU A 384 12.03 0.86 -23.19
N ILE A 385 11.21 0.25 -22.33
CA ILE A 385 11.61 -0.94 -21.57
C ILE A 385 11.89 -2.10 -22.53
N THR A 386 11.05 -2.32 -23.53
CA THR A 386 11.27 -3.36 -24.55
C THR A 386 12.62 -3.19 -25.25
N GLU A 387 12.90 -2.00 -25.79
CA GLU A 387 14.16 -1.70 -26.49
C GLU A 387 15.38 -1.91 -25.59
N HIS A 388 15.34 -1.35 -24.39
CA HIS A 388 16.47 -1.43 -23.46
C HIS A 388 16.64 -2.82 -22.86
N TYR A 389 15.58 -3.64 -22.78
CA TYR A 389 15.67 -5.04 -22.34
C TYR A 389 16.41 -5.91 -23.35
N GLU A 390 16.19 -5.70 -24.65
CA GLU A 390 16.98 -6.39 -25.70
C GLU A 390 18.47 -6.06 -25.59
N THR A 391 18.81 -4.79 -25.35
CA THR A 391 20.21 -4.36 -25.12
C THR A 391 20.79 -4.98 -23.84
N PHE A 392 19.98 -5.07 -22.77
CA PHE A 392 20.40 -5.61 -21.49
C PHE A 392 20.68 -7.11 -21.55
N LYS A 393 19.84 -7.89 -22.25
CA LYS A 393 19.99 -9.35 -22.35
C LYS A 393 21.04 -9.80 -23.37
N ASP A 394 21.45 -8.94 -24.30
CA ASP A 394 22.52 -9.24 -25.26
C ASP A 394 23.84 -9.57 -24.54
N PRO A 395 24.40 -10.79 -24.67
CA PRO A 395 25.64 -11.17 -24.00
C PRO A 395 26.86 -10.33 -24.42
N ASN A 396 26.82 -9.67 -25.58
CA ASN A 396 27.93 -8.89 -26.12
C ASN A 396 28.02 -7.46 -25.54
N THR A 397 26.96 -6.97 -24.90
CA THR A 397 26.97 -5.65 -24.24
C THR A 397 27.58 -5.76 -22.85
N LYS A 398 28.43 -4.80 -22.45
CA LYS A 398 29.05 -4.77 -21.12
C LYS A 398 28.30 -3.83 -20.19
N ALA A 399 28.22 -4.18 -18.89
CA ALA A 399 27.47 -3.40 -17.90
C ALA A 399 27.80 -1.89 -17.88
N MET A 400 29.08 -1.53 -17.99
CA MET A 400 29.53 -0.13 -18.01
C MET A 400 29.11 0.64 -19.27
N ASP A 401 28.96 -0.06 -20.41
CA ASP A 401 28.63 0.57 -21.69
C ASP A 401 27.12 0.85 -21.83
N ILE A 402 26.30 0.21 -20.99
CA ILE A 402 24.83 0.24 -21.09
C ILE A 402 24.13 0.72 -19.80
N ILE A 403 24.78 1.58 -19.01
CA ILE A 403 24.23 2.11 -17.74
C ILE A 403 22.80 2.66 -17.91
N LYS A 404 22.53 3.38 -19.01
CA LYS A 404 21.18 3.89 -19.31
C LYS A 404 20.17 2.76 -19.49
N SER A 405 20.50 1.73 -20.26
CA SER A 405 19.63 0.57 -20.46
C SER A 405 19.36 -0.15 -19.15
N ILE A 406 20.38 -0.36 -18.32
CA ILE A 406 20.24 -0.98 -16.99
C ILE A 406 19.29 -0.16 -16.10
N LYS A 407 19.41 1.17 -16.08
CA LYS A 407 18.48 2.04 -15.32
C LYS A 407 17.04 1.87 -15.78
N ILE A 408 16.81 1.85 -17.09
CA ILE A 408 15.45 1.73 -17.65
C ILE A 408 14.87 0.35 -17.37
N VAL A 409 15.63 -0.73 -17.59
CA VAL A 409 15.18 -2.11 -17.34
C VAL A 409 14.95 -2.35 -15.84
N SER A 410 15.76 -1.76 -14.95
CA SER A 410 15.55 -1.87 -13.50
C SER A 410 14.22 -1.27 -13.01
N LEU A 411 13.59 -0.39 -13.81
CA LEU A 411 12.24 0.12 -13.51
C LEU A 411 11.20 -1.00 -13.53
N SER A 412 11.44 -2.12 -14.22
CA SER A 412 10.54 -3.28 -14.22
C SER A 412 10.29 -3.81 -12.81
N SER A 413 11.31 -3.81 -11.95
CA SER A 413 11.16 -4.20 -10.54
C SER A 413 10.25 -3.24 -9.77
N LEU A 414 10.36 -1.92 -10.01
CA LEU A 414 9.46 -0.93 -9.40
C LEU A 414 8.03 -1.08 -9.92
N ILE A 415 7.86 -1.28 -11.23
CA ILE A 415 6.57 -1.46 -11.90
C ILE A 415 5.87 -2.70 -11.36
N SER A 416 6.57 -3.83 -11.27
CA SER A 416 6.05 -5.09 -10.74
C SER A 416 5.61 -4.93 -9.28
N ALA A 417 6.42 -4.26 -8.47
CA ALA A 417 6.11 -3.95 -7.07
C ALA A 417 5.05 -2.85 -6.88
N ARG A 418 4.54 -2.24 -7.97
CA ARG A 418 3.62 -1.09 -7.95
C ARG A 418 4.16 0.12 -7.18
N ASN A 419 5.48 0.29 -7.19
CA ASN A 419 6.16 1.42 -6.58
C ASN A 419 6.21 2.64 -7.52
N ASP A 420 6.44 3.82 -6.95
CA ASP A 420 6.60 5.05 -7.71
C ASP A 420 7.82 4.96 -8.64
N ILE A 421 7.62 5.33 -9.90
CA ILE A 421 8.67 5.40 -10.91
C ILE A 421 9.32 6.80 -10.85
N PRO A 422 10.65 6.90 -10.91
CA PRO A 422 11.35 8.18 -11.04
C PRO A 422 10.77 9.02 -12.19
N GLN A 423 10.42 10.27 -11.89
CA GLN A 423 9.85 11.21 -12.87
C GLN A 423 10.93 11.91 -13.70
N SER A 424 12.18 11.78 -13.28
CA SER A 424 13.35 12.34 -13.93
C SER A 424 14.49 11.35 -13.83
N ASP A 425 15.48 11.53 -14.71
CA ASP A 425 16.71 10.79 -14.59
C ASP A 425 17.43 11.07 -13.27
N TYR A 426 18.31 10.15 -12.86
CA TYR A 426 19.11 10.30 -11.64
C TYR A 426 20.58 9.91 -11.84
N THR A 427 21.48 10.59 -11.14
CA THR A 427 22.92 10.43 -11.29
C THR A 427 23.37 9.08 -10.73
N VAL A 428 24.19 8.40 -11.52
CA VAL A 428 25.00 7.26 -11.10
C VAL A 428 26.46 7.65 -11.29
N ASN A 429 27.28 7.41 -10.28
CA ASN A 429 28.71 7.70 -10.34
C ASN A 429 29.46 6.46 -10.85
N GLU A 430 30.17 6.59 -11.97
CA GLU A 430 30.89 5.49 -12.62
C GLU A 430 32.05 4.96 -11.80
N ASP A 431 32.77 5.80 -11.05
CA ASP A 431 33.84 5.34 -10.17
C ASP A 431 33.31 4.37 -9.11
N ASN A 432 32.12 4.64 -8.56
CA ASN A 432 31.47 3.73 -7.62
C ASN A 432 31.13 2.38 -8.27
N LEU A 433 30.75 2.38 -9.55
CA LEU A 433 30.49 1.15 -10.30
C LEU A 433 31.77 0.35 -10.54
N LEU A 434 32.88 1.04 -10.83
CA LEU A 434 34.19 0.42 -10.98
C LEU A 434 34.66 -0.25 -9.69
N ASP A 435 34.41 0.34 -8.51
CA ASP A 435 34.74 -0.34 -7.24
C ASP A 435 33.90 -1.59 -7.01
N ILE A 436 32.61 -1.55 -7.36
CA ILE A 436 31.74 -2.73 -7.32
C ILE A 436 32.33 -3.82 -8.22
N ILE A 437 32.73 -3.48 -9.45
CA ILE A 437 33.37 -4.41 -10.39
C ILE A 437 34.64 -5.01 -9.78
N GLN A 438 35.56 -4.19 -9.26
CA GLN A 438 36.82 -4.65 -8.67
C GLN A 438 36.59 -5.64 -7.52
N TYR A 439 35.53 -5.47 -6.74
CA TYR A 439 35.16 -6.42 -5.72
C TYR A 439 34.62 -7.73 -6.33
N LEU A 440 33.69 -7.65 -7.28
CA LEU A 440 33.12 -8.82 -7.96
C LEU A 440 34.18 -9.65 -8.71
N GLU A 441 35.24 -9.02 -9.21
CA GLU A 441 36.39 -9.69 -9.84
C GLU A 441 37.12 -10.61 -8.86
N LYS A 442 37.24 -10.20 -7.60
CA LYS A 442 37.96 -10.91 -6.53
C LYS A 442 37.15 -12.03 -5.89
N LEU A 443 35.87 -12.18 -6.23
CA LEU A 443 35.05 -13.26 -5.70
C LEU A 443 35.63 -14.63 -6.12
N PRO A 444 35.78 -15.59 -5.18
CA PRO A 444 36.46 -16.86 -5.43
C PRO A 444 35.57 -17.90 -6.14
N TYR A 445 34.37 -17.53 -6.56
CA TYR A 445 33.34 -18.44 -7.04
C TYR A 445 33.51 -18.79 -8.51
N LYS A 446 33.25 -20.04 -8.87
CA LYS A 446 33.43 -20.60 -10.21
C LYS A 446 32.17 -20.51 -11.06
N SER A 447 31.00 -20.55 -10.44
CA SER A 447 29.71 -20.41 -11.10
C SER A 447 28.77 -19.48 -10.32
N VAL A 448 27.79 -18.94 -11.03
CA VAL A 448 26.73 -18.11 -10.45
C VAL A 448 25.41 -18.40 -11.14
N ILE A 449 24.33 -18.45 -10.36
CA ILE A 449 22.95 -18.43 -10.86
C ILE A 449 22.40 -17.04 -10.59
N LEU A 450 21.95 -16.36 -11.65
CA LEU A 450 21.47 -14.99 -11.61
C LEU A 450 19.95 -14.97 -11.44
N ASN A 451 19.46 -14.24 -10.42
CA ASN A 451 18.04 -14.05 -10.15
C ASN A 451 17.18 -15.34 -10.19
N PRO A 452 17.58 -16.44 -9.54
CA PRO A 452 16.81 -17.67 -9.63
C PRO A 452 15.45 -17.52 -8.95
N GLN A 453 14.41 -17.97 -9.65
CA GLN A 453 13.11 -18.23 -9.04
C GLN A 453 13.24 -19.45 -8.13
N LEU A 454 12.82 -19.32 -6.88
CA LEU A 454 12.92 -20.32 -5.81
C LEU A 454 11.55 -20.72 -5.25
N ASP A 455 10.49 -20.52 -6.04
CA ASP A 455 9.13 -20.96 -5.72
C ASP A 455 9.08 -22.44 -5.31
N CYS A 456 8.29 -22.73 -4.28
CA CYS A 456 7.98 -24.08 -3.82
C CYS A 456 6.52 -24.15 -3.35
N ASP A 457 6.09 -25.31 -2.86
CA ASP A 457 4.72 -25.53 -2.40
C ASP A 457 4.28 -24.61 -1.24
N TYR A 458 5.24 -23.98 -0.57
CA TYR A 458 5.02 -23.18 0.64
C TYR A 458 5.15 -21.67 0.44
N PHE A 459 5.95 -21.22 -0.53
CA PHE A 459 6.14 -19.80 -0.82
C PHE A 459 6.62 -19.53 -2.25
N THR A 460 6.45 -18.29 -2.70
CA THR A 460 7.16 -17.76 -3.87
C THR A 460 8.39 -16.95 -3.45
N ALA A 461 9.46 -17.02 -4.22
CA ALA A 461 10.73 -16.38 -3.88
C ALA A 461 11.62 -16.15 -5.09
N ASP A 462 12.37 -15.05 -5.07
CA ASP A 462 13.44 -14.77 -6.03
C ASP A 462 14.68 -14.37 -5.23
N ALA A 463 15.76 -15.14 -5.33
CA ALA A 463 17.04 -14.76 -4.74
C ALA A 463 17.83 -13.87 -5.71
N ASP A 464 18.75 -13.05 -5.20
CA ASP A 464 19.58 -12.23 -6.06
C ASP A 464 20.61 -13.07 -6.83
N LEU A 465 21.43 -13.83 -6.11
CA LEU A 465 22.53 -14.61 -6.64
C LEU A 465 22.72 -15.91 -5.84
N ILE A 466 23.09 -16.99 -6.51
CA ILE A 466 23.56 -18.24 -5.89
C ILE A 466 24.93 -18.58 -6.49
N PHE A 467 25.97 -18.62 -5.67
CA PHE A 467 27.32 -18.99 -6.13
C PHE A 467 27.66 -20.44 -5.77
N ASP A 468 28.29 -21.15 -6.71
CA ASP A 468 28.79 -22.52 -6.56
C ASP A 468 27.77 -23.52 -5.97
N ASP A 469 26.46 -23.26 -6.13
CA ASP A 469 25.34 -23.98 -5.51
C ASP A 469 25.40 -24.07 -3.96
N ASP A 470 26.23 -23.28 -3.29
CA ASP A 470 26.50 -23.36 -1.84
C ASP A 470 26.36 -22.02 -1.11
N VAL A 471 26.28 -20.91 -1.84
CA VAL A 471 26.24 -19.56 -1.26
C VAL A 471 25.04 -18.78 -1.76
N ILE A 472 24.11 -18.46 -0.86
CA ILE A 472 23.04 -17.49 -1.13
C ILE A 472 23.58 -16.10 -0.86
N TYR A 473 23.45 -15.21 -1.85
CA TYR A 473 24.10 -13.91 -1.83
C TYR A 473 23.10 -12.80 -2.18
N GLU A 474 22.75 -11.99 -1.19
CA GLU A 474 21.85 -10.84 -1.34
C GLU A 474 22.60 -9.53 -1.53
N ILE A 475 22.03 -8.63 -2.33
CA ILE A 475 22.54 -7.29 -2.58
C ILE A 475 21.59 -6.30 -1.89
N LYS A 476 22.10 -5.49 -0.97
CA LYS A 476 21.32 -4.46 -0.27
C LYS A 476 22.02 -3.12 -0.30
N THR A 477 21.41 -2.10 -0.88
CA THR A 477 21.97 -0.75 -0.83
C THR A 477 21.43 0.00 0.38
N SER A 478 22.25 0.22 1.40
CA SER A 478 21.87 1.06 2.55
C SER A 478 23.02 1.92 3.04
N GLN A 479 22.72 3.15 3.49
CA GLN A 479 23.72 4.01 4.13
C GLN A 479 23.98 3.62 5.59
N TYR A 480 23.20 2.69 6.13
CA TYR A 480 23.28 2.25 7.51
C TYR A 480 23.87 0.84 7.59
N LYS A 481 24.82 0.65 8.51
CA LYS A 481 25.50 -0.64 8.74
C LYS A 481 24.52 -1.76 9.09
N SER A 482 23.48 -1.45 9.86
CA SER A 482 22.40 -2.38 10.20
C SER A 482 21.35 -2.61 9.11
N LEU A 483 21.53 -1.96 7.95
CA LEU A 483 20.53 -1.79 6.90
C LEU A 483 19.26 -1.05 7.38
N SER A 484 19.32 -0.38 8.54
CA SER A 484 18.23 0.35 9.18
C SER A 484 18.74 1.63 9.83
N CYS A 485 17.96 2.70 9.86
CA CYS A 485 18.33 3.90 10.62
C CYS A 485 18.15 3.74 12.15
N TYR A 486 17.50 2.67 12.60
CA TYR A 486 17.12 2.46 14.00
C TYR A 486 18.10 1.61 14.79
N GLU A 487 19.05 0.95 14.13
CA GLU A 487 19.96 -0.01 14.75
C GLU A 487 21.41 0.32 14.39
N SER A 488 22.34 0.09 15.32
CA SER A 488 23.76 0.35 15.12
C SER A 488 24.46 -0.79 14.34
N ASN A 489 24.11 -2.04 14.65
CA ASN A 489 24.72 -3.24 14.08
C ASN A 489 23.70 -4.05 13.26
N LEU A 490 24.19 -4.87 12.32
CA LEU A 490 23.37 -5.77 11.53
C LEU A 490 22.80 -6.88 12.42
N PRO A 491 21.47 -6.99 12.62
CA PRO A 491 20.92 -8.06 13.44
C PRO A 491 20.82 -9.37 12.64
N LEU A 492 20.96 -10.51 13.31
CA LEU A 492 20.91 -11.85 12.70
C LEU A 492 19.64 -12.09 11.88
N ARG A 493 18.51 -11.51 12.30
CA ARG A 493 17.24 -11.58 11.57
C ARG A 493 17.30 -11.06 10.13
N ARG A 494 18.33 -10.29 9.75
CA ARG A 494 18.54 -9.88 8.36
C ARG A 494 18.92 -11.05 7.44
N PHE A 495 19.42 -12.15 8.00
CA PHE A 495 19.75 -13.36 7.24
C PHE A 495 18.57 -14.33 7.10
N TYR A 496 17.42 -14.08 7.73
CA TYR A 496 16.27 -15.00 7.59
C TYR A 496 15.79 -15.12 6.14
N LEU A 497 15.88 -14.02 5.36
CA LEU A 497 15.52 -14.04 3.95
C LEU A 497 16.49 -14.89 3.11
N THR A 498 17.80 -14.81 3.38
CA THR A 498 18.78 -15.64 2.69
C THR A 498 18.66 -17.11 3.09
N ILE A 499 18.30 -17.41 4.35
CA ILE A 499 18.06 -18.78 4.82
C ILE A 499 16.82 -19.38 4.15
N ILE A 500 15.70 -18.66 4.07
CA ILE A 500 14.50 -19.16 3.39
C ILE A 500 14.72 -19.35 1.89
N HIS A 501 15.54 -18.50 1.25
CA HIS A 501 16.01 -18.72 -0.11
C HIS A 501 16.86 -20.00 -0.21
N GLY A 502 17.74 -20.26 0.75
CA GLY A 502 18.48 -21.53 0.84
C GLY A 502 17.57 -22.75 0.87
N PHE A 503 16.46 -22.69 1.61
CA PHE A 503 15.45 -23.75 1.61
C PHE A 503 14.73 -23.88 0.26
N GLY A 504 14.32 -22.77 -0.37
CA GLY A 504 13.72 -22.79 -1.71
C GLY A 504 14.65 -23.44 -2.75
N PHE A 505 15.95 -23.14 -2.68
CA PHE A 505 16.97 -23.78 -3.51
C PHE A 505 17.11 -25.28 -3.21
N TYR A 506 17.10 -25.67 -1.94
CA TYR A 506 17.11 -27.08 -1.53
C TYR A 506 15.90 -27.85 -2.07
N LYS A 507 14.69 -27.27 -2.04
CA LYS A 507 13.49 -27.93 -2.60
C LYS A 507 13.58 -28.17 -4.10
N LYS A 508 14.28 -27.31 -4.85
CA LYS A 508 14.46 -27.47 -6.29
C LYS A 508 15.62 -28.40 -6.68
N SER A 509 16.71 -28.37 -5.93
CA SER A 509 17.98 -29.00 -6.32
C SER A 509 18.41 -30.16 -5.43
N HIS A 510 17.80 -30.32 -4.26
CA HIS A 510 18.25 -31.19 -3.17
C HIS A 510 19.66 -30.89 -2.65
N LYS A 511 20.24 -29.73 -2.99
CA LYS A 511 21.53 -29.27 -2.47
C LYS A 511 21.33 -28.34 -1.28
N LYS A 512 22.13 -28.55 -0.22
CA LYS A 512 22.07 -27.72 0.99
C LYS A 512 23.08 -26.57 0.89
N VAL A 513 22.58 -25.34 0.87
CA VAL A 513 23.38 -24.12 1.00
C VAL A 513 23.84 -23.98 2.45
N LYS A 514 25.12 -23.67 2.66
CA LYS A 514 25.69 -23.45 3.99
C LYS A 514 26.04 -21.99 4.28
N LYS A 515 26.32 -21.19 3.25
CA LYS A 515 26.80 -19.81 3.41
C LYS A 515 25.76 -18.80 2.97
N PHE A 516 25.51 -17.84 3.83
CA PHE A 516 24.54 -16.78 3.58
C PHE A 516 25.25 -15.44 3.66
N LYS A 517 25.15 -14.66 2.59
CA LYS A 517 25.89 -13.41 2.44
C LYS A 517 24.96 -12.25 2.11
N ILE A 518 25.27 -11.09 2.67
CA ILE A 518 24.65 -9.81 2.33
C ILE A 518 25.76 -8.84 1.97
N TYR A 519 25.75 -8.37 0.73
CA TYR A 519 26.66 -7.35 0.25
C TYR A 519 25.98 -6.00 0.19
N ASN A 520 26.59 -5.02 0.85
CA ASN A 520 26.19 -3.63 0.77
C ASN A 520 27.20 -2.81 -0.02
N PRO A 521 26.98 -2.61 -1.33
CA PRO A 521 27.91 -1.87 -2.18
C PRO A 521 28.07 -0.42 -1.75
N LEU A 522 27.05 0.23 -1.17
CA LEU A 522 27.18 1.62 -0.70
C LEU A 522 28.18 1.75 0.45
N LEU A 523 28.27 0.74 1.32
CA LEU A 523 29.24 0.74 2.42
C LEU A 523 30.57 0.10 2.02
N GLY A 524 30.60 -0.63 0.90
CA GLY A 524 31.73 -1.47 0.52
C GLY A 524 31.93 -2.60 1.54
N THR A 525 30.85 -3.17 2.07
CA THR A 525 30.90 -4.14 3.17
C THR A 525 30.15 -5.41 2.80
N GLU A 526 30.75 -6.57 3.08
CA GLU A 526 30.13 -7.89 3.03
C GLU A 526 29.87 -8.39 4.45
N PHE A 527 28.67 -8.90 4.69
CA PHE A 527 28.30 -9.61 5.91
C PHE A 527 28.02 -11.07 5.58
N SER A 528 28.46 -11.99 6.43
CA SER A 528 28.26 -13.42 6.20
C SER A 528 27.99 -14.19 7.48
N ILE A 529 27.20 -15.24 7.33
CA ILE A 529 27.04 -16.31 8.32
C ILE A 529 27.21 -17.67 7.61
N GLU A 530 27.61 -18.68 8.38
CA GLU A 530 27.75 -20.05 7.91
C GLU A 530 26.99 -20.98 8.86
N LEU A 531 26.17 -21.87 8.29
CA LEU A 531 25.28 -22.78 9.01
C LEU A 531 25.47 -24.20 8.46
N ASP A 532 26.14 -25.06 9.20
CA ASP A 532 26.49 -26.41 8.72
C ASP A 532 25.37 -27.45 8.86
N ASN A 533 24.47 -27.27 9.81
CA ASN A 533 23.51 -28.29 10.25
C ASN A 533 22.05 -27.82 10.13
N ILE A 534 21.69 -27.19 9.00
CA ILE A 534 20.29 -26.85 8.76
C ILE A 534 19.48 -28.13 8.53
N ASP A 535 18.55 -28.39 9.43
CA ASP A 535 17.54 -29.43 9.28
C ASP A 535 16.37 -28.88 8.45
N TYR A 536 16.49 -29.04 7.13
CA TYR A 536 15.43 -28.60 6.20
C TYR A 536 14.17 -29.47 6.28
N GLU A 537 14.23 -30.68 6.83
CA GLU A 537 13.03 -31.51 7.01
C GLU A 537 12.20 -30.97 8.18
N LEU A 538 12.86 -30.68 9.31
CA LEU A 538 12.24 -29.99 10.44
C LEU A 538 11.72 -28.60 10.04
N PHE A 539 12.51 -27.86 9.24
CA PHE A 539 12.06 -26.55 8.72
C PHE A 539 10.82 -26.68 7.84
N GLU A 540 10.77 -27.68 6.96
CA GLU A 540 9.61 -27.93 6.10
C GLU A 540 8.36 -28.27 6.90
N GLU A 541 8.48 -29.09 7.95
CA GLU A 541 7.36 -29.40 8.85
C GLU A 541 6.84 -28.14 9.56
N THR A 542 7.75 -27.36 10.13
CA THR A 542 7.47 -26.10 10.81
C THR A 542 6.78 -25.11 9.87
N LEU A 543 7.32 -24.95 8.66
CA LEU A 543 6.79 -24.07 7.63
C LEU A 543 5.43 -24.53 7.14
N ARG A 544 5.23 -25.84 6.96
CA ARG A 544 3.92 -26.40 6.56
C ARG A 544 2.85 -26.08 7.59
N GLN A 545 3.16 -26.19 8.88
CA GLN A 545 2.23 -25.85 9.96
C GLN A 545 1.88 -24.36 9.93
N ASP A 546 2.88 -23.48 9.88
CA ASP A 546 2.62 -22.04 9.87
C ASP A 546 1.97 -21.55 8.58
N VAL A 547 2.31 -22.11 7.42
CA VAL A 547 1.64 -21.78 6.15
C VAL A 547 0.21 -22.32 6.16
N ALA A 548 -0.04 -23.50 6.72
CA ALA A 548 -1.39 -24.02 6.92
C ALA A 548 -2.18 -23.11 7.87
N VAL A 549 -1.61 -22.65 8.97
CA VAL A 549 -2.25 -21.69 9.90
C VAL A 549 -2.35 -20.30 9.31
N TYR A 550 -1.44 -19.85 8.45
CA TYR A 550 -1.56 -18.58 7.74
C TYR A 550 -2.71 -18.65 6.73
N SER A 551 -2.80 -19.77 6.03
CA SER A 551 -3.85 -20.07 5.06
C SER A 551 -5.22 -20.28 5.71
N CYS A 552 -5.24 -21.05 6.81
CA CYS A 552 -6.41 -21.30 7.64
C CYS A 552 -6.72 -20.13 8.58
N GLY A 553 -5.78 -19.26 8.88
CA GLY A 553 -5.90 -18.08 9.73
C GLY A 553 -6.38 -16.89 8.94
N GLN A 554 -6.06 -16.81 7.64
CA GLN A 554 -6.90 -16.08 6.71
C GLN A 554 -8.30 -16.71 6.69
N HIS A 555 -8.44 -18.04 6.62
CA HIS A 555 -9.75 -18.70 6.70
C HIS A 555 -10.51 -18.48 8.02
N ASP A 556 -9.84 -18.35 9.17
CA ASP A 556 -10.40 -18.24 10.54
C ASP A 556 -10.55 -16.79 10.98
N TYR A 557 -9.69 -15.87 10.52
CA TYR A 557 -9.96 -14.43 10.56
C TYR A 557 -11.19 -14.14 9.70
N ILE A 558 -11.29 -14.77 8.53
CA ILE A 558 -12.51 -14.79 7.71
C ILE A 558 -13.66 -15.44 8.48
N THR A 559 -13.50 -16.61 9.10
CA THR A 559 -14.59 -17.33 9.82
C THR A 559 -15.01 -16.66 11.13
N LYS A 560 -14.11 -15.96 11.84
CA LYS A 560 -14.44 -15.14 13.02
C LYS A 560 -15.14 -13.85 12.62
N LEU A 561 -14.71 -13.16 11.56
CA LEU A 561 -15.47 -12.04 10.95
C LEU A 561 -16.89 -12.48 10.56
N LEU A 562 -17.06 -13.74 10.17
CA LEU A 562 -18.35 -14.33 9.79
C LEU A 562 -19.21 -14.80 10.97
N ASN A 563 -18.60 -15.12 12.11
CA ASN A 563 -19.29 -15.63 13.30
C ASN A 563 -19.54 -14.56 14.38
N THR A 564 -18.95 -13.37 14.28
CA THR A 564 -19.27 -12.22 15.15
C THR A 564 -20.55 -11.47 14.75
N ASN A 565 -21.22 -11.88 13.66
CA ASN A 565 -22.54 -11.38 13.24
C ASN A 565 -23.64 -12.44 13.47
N LYS A 566 -23.60 -13.13 14.60
CA LYS A 566 -24.74 -13.91 15.12
C LYS A 566 -25.33 -13.24 16.34
#